data_AF-A0A956SMC3-F1
#
_entry.id   AF-A0A956SMC3-F1
#
_cell.length_a   1.000
_cell.length_b   1.000
_cell.length_c   1.000
_cell.angle_alpha   90.00
_cell.angle_beta   90.00
_cell.angle_gamma   90.00
#
_symmetry.space_group_name_H-M   'P 1'
#
loop_
_entity.id
_entity.type
_entity.pdbx_description
1 polymer ?
#
loop_
_entity_poly.entity_id
_entity_poly.type
_entity_poly.pdbx_seq_one_letter_code
_entity_poly.pdbx_strand_id
1 'polypeptide(L)'
;MTEQEVDLRPAIDGLVRTTLEAFAESSLQHPWYAKEHNWVNLFAFTHLVRACRMGTPLSDPGQIAIEVGVPQPPGYAKAATRRDVVIWKRPGTSC
;
A
#
# COMPACT_ATOMS: atom_id res chain seq x y z
N MET A 1 19.73 -24.51 6.84
CA MET A 1 19.51 -24.06 5.45
C MET A 1 18.79 -22.73 5.57
N THR A 2 19.53 -21.62 5.57
CA THR A 2 18.97 -20.27 5.74
C THR A 2 18.25 -19.90 4.46
N GLU A 3 16.92 -19.80 4.51
CA GLU A 3 16.12 -19.22 3.43
C GLU A 3 16.69 -17.82 3.15
N GLN A 4 17.24 -17.63 1.96
CA GLN A 4 17.53 -16.28 1.47
C GLN A 4 16.19 -15.57 1.33
N GLU A 5 15.99 -14.55 2.16
CA GLU A 5 14.76 -13.77 2.15
C GLU A 5 14.69 -13.01 0.81
N VAL A 6 13.77 -13.44 -0.08
CA VAL A 6 13.58 -12.81 -1.38
C VAL A 6 13.11 -11.38 -1.18
N ASP A 7 13.83 -10.43 -1.77
CA ASP A 7 13.42 -9.03 -1.78
C ASP A 7 12.23 -8.84 -2.73
N LEU A 8 11.04 -8.64 -2.16
CA LEU A 8 9.79 -8.46 -2.90
C LEU A 8 9.51 -7.00 -3.28
N ARG A 9 10.34 -6.05 -2.85
CA ARG A 9 10.09 -4.61 -3.07
C ARG A 9 9.97 -4.24 -4.55
N PRO A 10 10.83 -4.70 -5.48
CA PRO A 10 10.69 -4.34 -6.89
C PRO A 10 9.37 -4.81 -7.50
N ALA A 11 8.86 -5.97 -7.08
CA ALA A 11 7.59 -6.50 -7.56
C ALA A 11 6.39 -5.73 -6.98
N ILE A 12 6.46 -5.33 -5.71
CA ILE A 12 5.47 -4.43 -5.10
C ILE A 12 5.49 -3.06 -5.79
N ASP A 13 6.66 -2.48 -6.05
CA ASP A 13 6.79 -1.18 -6.73
C ASP A 13 6.16 -1.23 -8.12
N GLY A 14 6.39 -2.30 -8.88
CA GLY A 14 5.77 -2.52 -10.19
C GLY A 14 4.24 -2.62 -10.11
N LEU A 15 3.72 -3.35 -9.11
CA LEU A 15 2.28 -3.45 -8.86
C LEU A 15 1.69 -2.09 -8.50
N VAL A 16 2.28 -1.38 -7.54
CA VAL A 16 1.81 -0.07 -7.08
C VAL A 16 1.79 0.91 -8.24
N ARG A 17 2.85 0.97 -9.04
CA ARG A 17 2.91 1.81 -10.25
C ARG A 17 1.75 1.51 -11.20
N THR A 18 1.58 0.24 -11.58
CA THR A 18 0.52 -0.20 -12.51
C THR A 18 -0.87 0.20 -11.99
N THR A 19 -1.11 -0.01 -10.69
CA THR A 19 -2.41 0.33 -10.08
C THR A 19 -2.65 1.84 -9.99
N LEU A 20 -1.61 2.64 -9.72
CA LEU A 20 -1.70 4.10 -9.68
C LEU A 20 -1.94 4.69 -11.07
N GLU A 21 -1.29 4.15 -12.10
CA GLU A 21 -1.52 4.57 -13.50
C GLU A 21 -2.97 4.31 -13.92
N ALA A 22 -3.51 3.11 -13.63
CA ALA A 22 -4.91 2.79 -13.89
C ALA A 22 -5.89 3.68 -13.09
N PHE A 23 -5.52 4.07 -11.86
CA PHE A 23 -6.31 4.99 -11.06
C PHE A 23 -6.29 6.42 -11.61
N ALA A 24 -5.12 6.89 -12.04
CA ALA A 24 -4.98 8.19 -12.69
C ALA A 24 -5.83 8.25 -13.96
N GLU A 25 -5.80 7.22 -14.80
CA GLU A 25 -6.62 7.16 -16.01
C GLU A 25 -8.12 7.22 -15.71
N SER A 26 -8.59 6.44 -14.72
CA SER A 26 -10.01 6.42 -14.36
C SER A 26 -10.50 7.72 -13.70
N SER A 27 -9.67 8.34 -12.86
CA SER A 27 -10.00 9.59 -12.16
C SER A 27 -10.05 10.81 -13.10
N LEU A 28 -9.27 10.82 -14.18
CA LEU A 28 -9.35 11.84 -15.22
C LEU A 28 -10.66 11.79 -16.01
N GLN A 29 -11.28 10.60 -16.13
CA GLN A 29 -12.56 10.44 -16.81
C GLN A 29 -13.76 10.83 -15.93
N HIS A 30 -13.61 10.76 -14.59
CA HIS A 30 -14.67 11.03 -13.63
C HIS A 30 -14.16 11.96 -12.52
N PRO A 31 -14.04 13.28 -12.81
CA PRO A 31 -13.53 14.22 -11.83
C PRO A 31 -14.45 14.27 -10.61
N TRP A 32 -13.88 13.97 -9.45
CA TRP A 32 -14.58 13.98 -8.16
C TRP A 32 -13.96 15.01 -7.23
N TYR A 33 -14.74 15.95 -6.71
CA TYR A 33 -14.24 16.90 -5.73
C TYR A 33 -14.20 16.27 -4.34
N ALA A 34 -13.00 15.89 -3.89
CA ALA A 34 -12.80 15.24 -2.60
C ALA A 34 -11.45 15.61 -1.96
N LYS A 35 -11.34 15.42 -0.63
CA LYS A 35 -10.06 15.59 0.09
C LYS A 35 -9.11 14.44 -0.20
N GLU A 36 -7.82 14.66 -0.02
CA GLU A 36 -6.76 13.67 -0.26
C GLU A 36 -7.04 12.28 0.35
N HIS A 37 -7.42 12.20 1.64
CA HIS A 37 -7.73 10.91 2.27
C HIS A 37 -8.86 10.13 1.57
N ASN A 38 -9.79 10.82 0.89
CA ASN A 38 -10.87 10.16 0.14
C ASN A 38 -10.32 9.54 -1.14
N TRP A 39 -9.39 10.22 -1.81
CA TRP A 39 -8.69 9.68 -2.96
C TRP A 39 -7.81 8.50 -2.59
N VAL A 40 -7.12 8.56 -1.44
CA VAL A 40 -6.33 7.43 -0.91
C VAL A 40 -7.23 6.23 -0.63
N ASN A 41 -8.36 6.43 0.05
CA ASN A 41 -9.32 5.36 0.31
C ASN A 41 -9.86 4.77 -1.00
N LEU A 42 -10.27 5.63 -1.94
CA LEU A 42 -10.80 5.19 -3.23
C LEU A 42 -9.76 4.36 -3.99
N PHE A 43 -8.52 4.84 -4.09
CA PHE A 43 -7.40 4.10 -4.70
C PHE A 43 -7.20 2.74 -4.04
N ALA A 44 -7.11 2.71 -2.71
CA ALA A 44 -6.86 1.47 -1.98
C ALA A 44 -7.96 0.43 -2.23
N PHE A 45 -9.24 0.82 -2.10
CA PHE A 45 -10.36 -0.13 -2.25
C PHE A 45 -10.66 -0.52 -3.69
N THR A 46 -10.46 0.38 -4.67
CA THR A 46 -10.82 0.12 -6.07
C THR A 46 -9.68 -0.41 -6.92
N HIS A 47 -8.43 -0.19 -6.52
CA HIS A 47 -7.24 -0.65 -7.24
C HIS A 47 -6.37 -1.60 -6.42
N LEU A 48 -5.85 -1.19 -5.27
CA LEU A 48 -4.90 -2.05 -4.52
C LEU A 48 -5.54 -3.35 -4.02
N VAL A 49 -6.70 -3.29 -3.38
CA VAL A 49 -7.43 -4.47 -2.90
C VAL A 49 -7.79 -5.40 -4.05
N ARG A 50 -8.10 -4.85 -5.23
CA ARG A 50 -8.41 -5.65 -6.43
C ARG A 50 -7.17 -6.23 -7.10
N ALA A 51 -6.01 -5.65 -6.88
CA ALA A 51 -4.73 -6.17 -7.35
C ALA A 51 -4.23 -7.35 -6.49
N CYS A 52 -4.83 -7.59 -5.31
CA CYS A 52 -4.51 -8.74 -4.48
C CYS A 52 -4.75 -10.04 -5.25
N ARG A 53 -3.69 -10.83 -5.45
CA ARG A 53 -3.77 -12.10 -6.17
C ARG A 53 -2.89 -13.16 -5.52
N MET A 54 -3.47 -14.35 -5.32
CA MET A 54 -2.74 -15.52 -4.83
C MET A 54 -1.49 -15.79 -5.68
N GLY A 55 -0.37 -16.06 -5.01
CA GLY A 55 0.93 -16.28 -5.65
C GLY A 55 1.67 -15.00 -6.07
N THR A 56 1.15 -13.81 -5.74
CA THR A 56 1.86 -12.54 -5.91
C THR A 56 2.30 -11.96 -4.56
N PRO A 57 3.24 -10.99 -4.52
CA PRO A 57 3.69 -10.36 -3.28
C PRO A 57 2.58 -9.64 -2.48
N LEU A 58 1.53 -9.18 -3.17
CA LEU A 58 0.32 -8.66 -2.57
C LEU A 58 -0.80 -9.68 -2.79
N SER A 59 -0.90 -10.64 -1.88
CA SER A 59 -1.83 -11.77 -2.01
C SER A 59 -3.12 -11.60 -1.21
N ASP A 60 -3.08 -10.80 -0.15
CA ASP A 60 -4.16 -10.69 0.82
C ASP A 60 -4.47 -9.21 1.12
N PRO A 61 -5.73 -8.76 1.02
CA PRO A 61 -6.12 -7.39 1.36
C PRO A 61 -5.70 -6.92 2.75
N GLY A 62 -5.58 -7.82 3.72
CA GLY A 62 -5.09 -7.53 5.08
C GLY A 62 -3.62 -7.11 5.13
N GLN A 63 -2.87 -7.22 4.03
CA GLN A 63 -1.54 -6.61 3.88
C GLN A 63 -1.62 -5.09 3.73
N ILE A 64 -2.76 -4.52 3.34
CA ILE A 64 -2.93 -3.09 3.08
C ILE A 64 -3.47 -2.41 4.35
N ALA A 65 -2.75 -1.41 4.84
CA ALA A 65 -3.20 -0.57 5.95
C ALA A 65 -3.31 0.88 5.48
N ILE A 66 -4.45 1.52 5.78
CA ILE A 66 -4.75 2.91 5.41
C ILE A 66 -4.66 3.77 6.67
N GLU A 67 -4.02 4.92 6.56
CA GLU A 67 -3.84 5.87 7.65
C GLU A 67 -3.30 5.21 8.95
N VAL A 68 -2.27 4.38 8.82
CA VAL A 68 -1.71 3.59 9.92
C VAL A 68 -0.48 4.26 10.52
N GLY A 69 -0.28 4.12 11.83
CA GLY A 69 0.95 4.52 12.50
C GLY A 69 2.07 3.54 12.22
N VAL A 70 3.23 4.03 11.76
CA VAL A 70 4.46 3.26 11.66
C VAL A 70 5.51 3.83 12.62
N PRO A 71 6.24 2.99 13.38
CA PRO A 71 7.43 3.37 14.12
C PRO A 71 8.39 4.20 13.28
N GLN A 72 8.96 5.22 13.88
CA GLN A 72 10.06 5.97 13.27
C GLN A 72 11.41 5.37 13.66
N PRO A 73 12.45 5.54 12.80
CA PRO A 73 13.80 5.16 13.16
C PRO A 73 14.28 5.84 14.46
N PRO A 74 15.33 5.32 15.10
CA PRO A 74 15.98 6.00 16.22
C PRO A 74 16.41 7.43 15.86
N GLY A 75 16.26 8.36 16.79
CA GLY A 75 16.66 9.77 16.62
C GLY A 75 15.53 10.71 16.21
N TYR A 76 14.33 10.19 15.94
CA TYR A 76 13.15 11.02 15.75
C TYR A 76 12.47 11.39 17.08
N ALA A 77 11.90 12.60 17.14
CA ALA A 77 11.24 13.11 18.35
C ALA A 77 9.94 12.37 18.71
N LYS A 78 9.27 11.76 17.72
CA LYS A 78 8.04 10.97 17.91
C LYS A 78 8.32 9.50 17.65
N ALA A 79 7.76 8.63 18.48
CA ALA A 79 7.94 7.18 18.36
C ALA A 79 7.32 6.60 17.08
N ALA A 80 6.28 7.25 16.53
CA ALA A 80 5.59 6.81 15.33
C ALA A 80 5.08 7.98 14.49
N THR A 81 4.84 7.72 13.21
CA THR A 81 4.18 8.64 12.27
C THR A 81 3.04 7.95 11.54
N ARG A 82 1.97 8.69 11.27
CA ARG A 82 0.87 8.22 10.42
C ARG A 82 1.34 8.20 8.95
N ARG A 83 0.94 7.17 8.21
CA ARG A 83 1.17 7.00 6.76
C ARG A 83 -0.16 6.71 6.08
N ASP A 84 -0.38 7.30 4.90
CA ASP A 84 -1.66 7.17 4.20
C ASP A 84 -1.92 5.76 3.71
N VAL A 85 -0.88 5.08 3.21
CA VAL A 85 -0.91 3.66 2.82
C VAL A 85 0.37 2.98 3.27
N VAL A 86 0.25 1.77 3.83
CA VAL A 86 1.35 0.85 4.10
C VAL A 86 0.98 -0.52 3.55
N ILE A 87 1.93 -1.19 2.91
CA ILE A 87 1.79 -2.57 2.46
C ILE A 87 2.75 -3.44 3.30
N TRP A 88 2.16 -4.33 4.11
CA TRP A 88 2.90 -5.26 4.94
C TRP A 88 3.21 -6.56 4.20
N LYS A 89 4.28 -7.24 4.62
CA LYS A 89 4.64 -8.55 4.08
C LYS A 89 3.58 -9.62 4.34
N ARG A 90 2.86 -9.52 5.47
CA ARG A 90 1.78 -10.43 5.85
C ARG A 90 0.62 -9.66 6.50
N PRO A 91 -0.62 -10.18 6.42
CA PRO A 91 -1.75 -9.58 7.13
C PRO A 91 -1.51 -9.48 8.63
N GLY A 92 -1.98 -8.39 9.24
CA GLY A 92 -1.90 -8.18 10.69
C GLY A 92 -0.48 -8.05 11.26
N THR A 93 0.53 -7.88 10.40
CA THR A 93 1.90 -7.60 10.85
C THR A 93 2.14 -6.10 10.94
N SER A 94 3.03 -5.73 11.85
CA SER A 94 3.65 -4.41 11.89
C SER A 94 5.16 -4.62 11.99
N CYS A 95 5.92 -3.65 11.49
CA CYS A 95 7.38 -3.59 11.50
C CYS A 95 8.00 -3.80 12.88
#